data_AF-A0A662KHJ0-F1
#
_entry.id   AF-A0A662KHJ0-F1
#
_cell.length_a   1.000
_cell.length_b   1.000
_cell.length_c   1.000
_cell.angle_alpha   90.00
_cell.angle_beta   90.00
_cell.angle_gamma   90.00
#
_symmetry.space_group_name_H-M   'P 1'
#
loop_
_entity.id
_entity.type
_entity.pdbx_description
1 polymer ?
#
loop_
_entity_poly.entity_id
_entity_poly.type
_entity_poly.pdbx_seq_one_letter_code
_entity_poly.pdbx_strand_id
1 'polypeptide(L)'
;NLIQELKKKSYENKAPIWKDIAERLERPLRNWAEVNLSKIERHAKENETVLVPGKVLSSGELTKKLTIAAWSFSQKAKEKIKKAGGRCISISELVEENPKGKNVRIIG
;
A
#
# COMPACT_ATOMS: atom_id res chain seq x y z
N ASN A 1 -16.66 -2.21 -7.36
CA ASN A 1 -16.13 -2.33 -5.98
C ASN A 1 -14.66 -2.72 -6.06
N LEU A 2 -13.74 -2.05 -5.34
CA LEU A 2 -12.29 -2.29 -5.40
C LEU A 2 -11.90 -3.77 -5.23
N ILE A 3 -12.57 -4.47 -4.31
CA ILE A 3 -12.29 -5.89 -4.04
C ILE A 3 -12.53 -6.75 -5.29
N GLN A 4 -13.64 -6.51 -6.01
CA GLN A 4 -13.96 -7.24 -7.23
C GLN A 4 -12.95 -6.93 -8.34
N GLU A 5 -12.51 -5.68 -8.44
CA GLU A 5 -11.50 -5.25 -9.39
C GLU A 5 -10.15 -5.94 -9.12
N LEU A 6 -9.70 -5.97 -7.86
CA LEU A 6 -8.47 -6.67 -7.46
C LEU A 6 -8.53 -8.16 -7.79
N LYS A 7 -9.65 -8.83 -7.50
CA LYS A 7 -9.85 -10.23 -7.86
C LYS A 7 -9.77 -10.43 -9.38
N LYS A 8 -10.47 -9.60 -10.16
CA LYS A 8 -10.44 -9.65 -11.62
C LYS A 8 -9.02 -9.46 -12.16
N LYS A 9 -8.30 -8.43 -11.70
CA LYS A 9 -6.92 -8.14 -12.11
C LYS A 9 -5.95 -9.24 -11.71
N SER A 10 -6.16 -9.89 -10.57
CA SER A 10 -5.40 -11.08 -10.17
C SER A 10 -5.53 -12.20 -11.19
N TYR A 11 -6.75 -12.51 -11.63
CA TYR A 11 -7.01 -13.59 -12.59
C TYR A 11 -6.47 -13.24 -13.99
N GLU A 12 -6.77 -12.03 -14.48
CA GLU A 12 -6.33 -11.57 -15.81
C GLU A 12 -4.80 -11.55 -15.94
N ASN A 13 -4.10 -11.07 -14.91
CA ASN A 13 -2.65 -10.86 -14.97
C ASN A 13 -1.82 -11.98 -14.33
N LYS A 14 -2.48 -13.06 -13.85
CA LYS A 14 -1.85 -14.14 -13.07
C LYS A 14 -1.01 -13.58 -11.90
N ALA A 15 -1.55 -12.59 -11.20
CA ALA A 15 -0.88 -11.82 -10.16
C ALA A 15 -1.50 -12.11 -8.79
N PRO A 16 -1.07 -13.17 -8.08
CA PRO A 16 -1.71 -13.65 -6.84
C PRO A 16 -1.72 -12.62 -5.70
N ILE A 17 -0.82 -11.63 -5.76
CA ILE A 17 -0.79 -10.50 -4.83
C ILE A 17 -2.12 -9.75 -4.76
N TRP A 18 -2.82 -9.55 -5.89
CA TRP A 18 -4.08 -8.81 -5.86
C TRP A 18 -5.21 -9.59 -5.21
N LYS A 19 -5.19 -10.93 -5.33
CA LYS A 19 -6.10 -11.79 -4.61
C LYS A 19 -5.86 -11.73 -3.10
N ASP A 20 -4.61 -11.80 -2.64
CA ASP A 20 -4.27 -11.68 -1.21
C ASP A 20 -4.75 -10.33 -0.63
N ILE A 21 -4.52 -9.23 -1.35
CA ILE A 21 -4.94 -7.90 -0.91
C ILE A 21 -6.47 -7.78 -0.89
N ALA A 22 -7.16 -8.34 -1.88
CA ALA A 22 -8.61 -8.39 -1.89
C ALA A 22 -9.16 -9.16 -0.67
N GLU A 23 -8.61 -10.32 -0.36
CA GLU A 23 -9.02 -11.15 0.80
C GLU A 23 -8.79 -10.45 2.14
N ARG A 24 -7.72 -9.64 2.26
CA ARG A 24 -7.48 -8.81 3.46
C ARG A 24 -8.50 -7.69 3.59
N LEU A 25 -8.85 -7.03 2.49
CA LEU A 25 -9.83 -5.94 2.46
C LEU A 25 -11.28 -6.43 2.55
N GLU A 26 -11.55 -7.71 2.31
CA GLU A 26 -12.86 -8.33 2.55
C GLU A 26 -13.20 -8.48 4.04
N ARG A 27 -12.19 -8.42 4.91
CA ARG A 27 -12.41 -8.51 6.35
C ARG A 27 -13.12 -7.24 6.86
N PRO A 28 -13.79 -7.30 8.03
CA PRO A 28 -14.32 -6.09 8.68
C PRO A 28 -13.24 -5.02 8.88
N LEU A 29 -13.58 -3.73 8.78
CA LEU A 29 -12.62 -2.62 8.84
C LEU A 29 -11.72 -2.66 10.09
N ARG A 30 -12.24 -3.09 11.25
CA ARG A 30 -11.47 -3.22 12.50
C ARG A 30 -10.29 -4.20 12.42
N ASN A 31 -10.27 -5.07 11.42
CA ASN A 31 -9.22 -6.06 11.18
C ASN A 31 -8.25 -5.63 10.07
N TRP A 32 -8.45 -4.45 9.48
CA TRP A 32 -7.56 -3.94 8.44
C TRP A 32 -6.24 -3.48 9.05
N ALA A 33 -5.19 -3.48 8.23
CA ALA A 33 -3.88 -3.06 8.69
C ALA A 33 -3.87 -1.55 9.02
N GLU A 34 -3.36 -1.19 10.19
CA GLU A 34 -3.03 0.18 10.55
C GLU A 34 -1.52 0.30 10.75
N VAL A 35 -0.85 0.93 9.79
CA VAL A 35 0.61 0.92 9.71
C VAL A 35 1.15 2.34 9.90
N ASN A 36 2.07 2.49 10.85
CA ASN A 36 2.79 3.73 11.08
C ASN A 36 4.04 3.86 10.20
N LEU A 37 4.46 5.09 9.90
CA LEU A 37 5.66 5.37 9.10
C LEU A 37 6.92 4.70 9.67
N SER A 38 7.07 4.62 10.99
CA SER A 38 8.21 3.91 11.62
C SER A 38 8.33 2.44 11.22
N LYS A 39 7.19 1.74 11.04
CA LYS A 39 7.17 0.33 10.59
C LYS A 39 7.56 0.23 9.11
N ILE A 40 7.13 1.18 8.30
CA ILE A 40 7.49 1.26 6.88
C ILE A 40 8.99 1.55 6.74
N GLU A 41 9.49 2.56 7.43
CA GLU A 41 10.91 2.95 7.42
C GLU A 41 11.83 1.77 7.81
N ARG A 42 11.47 0.99 8.81
CA ARG A 42 12.27 -0.16 9.25
C ARG A 42 12.36 -1.29 8.22
N HIS A 43 11.33 -1.48 7.39
CA HIS A 43 11.20 -2.70 6.58
C HIS A 43 11.28 -2.46 5.08
N ALA A 44 11.02 -1.23 4.63
CA ALA A 44 11.14 -0.85 3.24
C ALA A 44 12.57 -0.48 2.88
N LYS A 45 12.94 -0.77 1.63
CA LYS A 45 14.19 -0.32 1.01
C LYS A 45 13.95 0.96 0.24
N GLU A 46 15.00 1.77 0.09
CA GLU A 46 14.90 3.01 -0.67
C GLU A 46 14.47 2.76 -2.13
N ASN A 47 13.62 3.64 -2.66
CA ASN A 47 12.98 3.54 -3.98
C ASN A 47 12.10 2.29 -4.19
N GLU A 48 11.65 1.65 -3.12
CA GLU A 48 10.73 0.50 -3.18
C GLU A 48 9.25 0.96 -3.22
N THR A 49 8.40 0.09 -3.77
CA THR A 49 6.94 0.24 -3.72
C THR A 49 6.39 -0.59 -2.56
N VAL A 50 5.74 0.08 -1.61
CA VAL A 50 5.11 -0.52 -0.44
C VAL A 50 3.61 -0.51 -0.61
N LEU A 51 2.95 -1.64 -0.33
CA LEU A 51 1.50 -1.79 -0.35
C LEU A 51 1.00 -2.11 1.06
N VAL A 52 0.10 -1.27 1.56
CA VAL A 52 -0.57 -1.44 2.85
C VAL A 52 -2.05 -1.77 2.61
N PRO A 53 -2.52 -2.98 2.97
CA PRO A 53 -3.94 -3.37 2.84
C PRO A 53 -4.77 -2.76 3.98
N GLY A 54 -4.81 -1.42 4.04
CA GLY A 54 -5.48 -0.68 5.10
C GLY A 54 -5.04 0.79 5.16
N LYS A 55 -4.88 1.32 6.37
CA LYS A 55 -4.62 2.74 6.63
C LYS A 55 -3.18 3.00 7.04
N VAL A 56 -2.59 4.05 6.48
CA VAL A 56 -1.27 4.54 6.88
C VAL A 56 -1.38 5.75 7.81
N LEU A 57 -0.66 5.68 8.93
CA LEU A 57 -0.63 6.65 10.01
C LEU A 57 0.76 7.30 10.13
N SER A 58 0.84 8.45 10.79
CA SER A 58 2.01 9.35 10.74
C SER A 58 3.03 9.18 11.86
N SER A 59 2.93 8.15 12.70
CA SER A 59 3.87 7.98 13.82
C SER A 59 5.25 7.55 13.31
N GLY A 60 6.29 8.13 13.89
CA GLY A 60 7.68 7.97 13.46
C GLY A 60 8.09 8.92 12.33
N GLU A 61 9.31 8.69 11.85
CA GLU A 61 9.92 9.42 10.73
C GLU A 61 10.02 8.51 9.51
N LEU A 62 9.99 9.13 8.34
CA LEU A 62 10.28 8.49 7.07
C LEU A 62 11.37 9.32 6.40
N THR A 63 12.52 8.71 6.17
CA THR A 63 13.66 9.36 5.50
C THR A 63 13.86 8.80 4.10
N LYS A 64 13.43 7.55 3.88
CA LYS A 64 13.52 6.90 2.57
C LYS A 64 12.49 7.44 1.60
N LYS A 65 12.95 7.63 0.35
CA LYS A 65 12.07 7.89 -0.79
C LYS A 65 11.34 6.61 -1.19
N LEU A 66 10.05 6.51 -0.90
CA LEU A 66 9.21 5.34 -1.19
C LEU A 66 7.97 5.72 -1.98
N THR A 67 7.46 4.78 -2.79
CA THR A 67 6.07 4.85 -3.28
C THR A 67 5.21 3.99 -2.36
N ILE A 68 4.23 4.59 -1.69
CA ILE A 68 3.35 3.89 -0.74
C ILE A 68 1.94 3.89 -1.31
N ALA A 69 1.38 2.69 -1.50
CA ALA A 69 0.01 2.44 -1.90
C ALA A 69 -0.81 1.97 -0.70
N ALA A 70 -1.96 2.57 -0.43
CA ALA A 70 -2.83 2.16 0.67
C ALA A 70 -4.31 2.47 0.38
N TRP A 71 -5.21 1.91 1.19
CA TRP A 71 -6.63 2.28 1.10
C TRP A 71 -6.84 3.74 1.52
N SER A 72 -6.20 4.15 2.60
CA SER A 72 -6.25 5.54 3.05
C SER A 72 -4.99 5.94 3.80
N PHE A 73 -4.79 7.25 3.90
CA PHE A 73 -3.67 7.86 4.62
C PHE A 73 -4.21 8.93 5.53
N SER A 74 -3.64 9.07 6.73
CA SER A 74 -3.85 10.29 7.51
C SER A 74 -3.22 11.50 6.79
N GLN A 75 -3.77 12.69 7.00
CA GLN A 75 -3.26 13.92 6.38
C GLN A 75 -1.77 14.14 6.72
N LYS A 76 -1.42 14.01 8.01
CA LYS A 76 -0.04 14.11 8.49
C LYS A 76 0.89 13.05 7.87
N ALA A 77 0.37 11.85 7.57
CA ALA A 77 1.18 10.82 6.91
C ALA A 77 1.51 11.22 5.48
N LYS A 78 0.52 11.71 4.71
CA LYS A 78 0.75 12.22 3.34
C LYS A 78 1.80 13.33 3.32
N GLU A 79 1.72 14.27 4.27
CA GLU A 79 2.68 15.37 4.40
C GLU A 79 4.11 14.86 4.65
N LYS A 80 4.29 13.96 5.62
CA LYS A 80 5.61 13.39 5.93
C LYS A 80 6.18 12.59 4.75
N ILE A 81 5.35 11.80 4.07
CA ILE A 81 5.77 11.01 2.90
C ILE A 81 6.23 11.94 1.77
N LYS A 82 5.45 13.01 1.48
CA LYS A 82 5.83 14.01 0.47
C LYS A 82 7.11 14.76 0.86
N LYS A 83 7.29 15.10 2.15
CA LYS A 83 8.52 15.73 2.68
C LYS A 83 9.75 14.85 2.50
N ALA A 84 9.61 13.53 2.62
CA ALA A 84 10.68 12.56 2.33
C ALA A 84 10.94 12.36 0.83
N GLY A 85 10.27 13.12 -0.06
CA GLY A 85 10.36 12.96 -1.51
C GLY A 85 9.62 11.73 -2.05
N GLY A 86 8.84 11.04 -1.20
CA GLY A 86 8.06 9.87 -1.56
C GLY A 86 6.71 10.21 -2.21
N ARG A 87 6.03 9.18 -2.69
CA ARG A 87 4.74 9.27 -3.40
C ARG A 87 3.68 8.48 -2.66
N CYS A 88 2.51 9.09 -2.43
CA CYS A 88 1.33 8.39 -1.91
C CYS A 88 0.39 8.12 -3.07
N ILE A 89 -0.01 6.86 -3.26
CA ILE A 89 -1.01 6.45 -4.25
C ILE A 89 -2.07 5.56 -3.60
N SER A 90 -3.20 5.41 -4.27
CA SER A 90 -4.24 4.45 -3.94
C SER A 90 -3.86 3.04 -4.42
N ILE A 91 -4.57 2.04 -3.88
CA ILE A 91 -4.41 0.66 -4.34
C ILE A 91 -4.84 0.53 -5.83
N SER A 92 -5.89 1.23 -6.26
CA SER A 92 -6.33 1.25 -7.65
C SER A 92 -5.26 1.78 -8.59
N GLU A 93 -4.66 2.94 -8.27
CA GLU A 93 -3.58 3.51 -9.09
C GLU A 93 -2.38 2.55 -9.18
N LEU A 94 -2.01 1.87 -8.08
CA LEU A 94 -0.93 0.88 -8.12
C LEU A 94 -1.26 -0.30 -9.05
N VAL A 95 -2.51 -0.75 -9.06
CA VAL A 95 -2.96 -1.87 -9.91
C VAL A 95 -2.95 -1.46 -11.39
N GLU A 96 -3.26 -0.20 -11.70
CA GLU A 96 -3.17 0.35 -13.05
C GLU A 96 -1.72 0.50 -13.52
N GLU A 97 -0.85 1.06 -12.67
CA GLU A 97 0.57 1.28 -12.97
C GLU A 97 1.37 -0.03 -13.04
N ASN A 98 1.04 -1.00 -12.18
CA ASN A 98 1.73 -2.28 -12.09
C ASN A 98 0.74 -3.45 -12.01
N PRO A 99 0.02 -3.79 -13.08
CA PRO A 99 -1.00 -4.86 -13.05
C PRO A 99 -0.46 -6.24 -12.67
N LYS A 100 0.85 -6.48 -12.81
CA LYS A 100 1.51 -7.73 -12.43
C LYS A 100 1.94 -7.78 -10.96
N GLY A 101 1.92 -6.65 -10.26
CA GLY A 101 2.31 -6.53 -8.85
C GLY A 101 3.75 -6.99 -8.57
N LYS A 102 4.65 -6.79 -9.53
CA LYS A 102 6.08 -7.15 -9.36
C LYS A 102 6.80 -6.12 -8.50
N ASN A 103 7.78 -6.57 -7.70
CA ASN A 103 8.60 -5.71 -6.84
C ASN A 103 7.77 -4.84 -5.86
N VAL A 104 6.65 -5.38 -5.39
CA VAL A 104 5.81 -4.73 -4.38
C VAL A 104 6.02 -5.43 -3.04
N ARG A 105 6.31 -4.64 -2.00
CA ARG A 105 6.41 -5.12 -0.62
C ARG A 105 5.10 -4.90 0.11
N ILE A 106 4.48 -5.96 0.60
CA ILE A 106 3.27 -5.86 1.42
C ILE A 106 3.68 -5.61 2.88
N ILE A 107 3.11 -4.58 3.50
CA ILE A 107 3.26 -4.31 4.93
C ILE A 107 1.86 -4.20 5.54
N GLY A 108 1.53 -5.12 6.44
CA GLY A 108 0.32 -5.16 7.25
C GLY A 108 0.69 -5.39 8.70
#